data_AF-A0A952P3L7-F1
#
_entry.id   AF-A0A952P3L7-F1
#
_cell.length_a   1.000
_cell.length_b   1.000
_cell.length_c   1.000
_cell.angle_alpha   90.00
_cell.angle_beta   90.00
_cell.angle_gamma   90.00
#
_symmetry.space_group_name_H-M   'P 1'
#
loop_
_entity.id
_entity.type
_entity.pdbx_description
1 polymer ?
#
loop_
_entity_poly.entity_id
_entity_poly.type
_entity_poly.pdbx_seq_one_letter_code
_entity_poly.pdbx_strand_id
1 'polypeptide(L)'
;MRSLILTLVFGMVALLFAPGAVWAADVGAVKSYREWKRAKVVDAQNRLEGRKLSLNHRKRDPNVRKKVGFEGQDVEGTRLLTQIRNDEMELETALELTVSDYFAGYLTKLSNKNVYKDVAGRLSPDEVAELMAAYANSVFGTQTGQLPASALNIGSDGSK
;
A
#
# COMPACT_ATOMS: atom_id res chain seq x y z
N MET A 1 16.89 -23.52 70.18
CA MET A 1 16.34 -24.61 69.33
C MET A 1 15.57 -23.97 68.19
N ARG A 2 15.91 -24.35 66.95
CA ARG A 2 15.08 -24.38 65.72
C ARG A 2 14.27 -23.11 65.37
N SER A 3 14.73 -22.30 64.42
CA SER A 3 14.47 -22.36 62.96
C SER A 3 13.11 -21.83 62.50
N LEU A 4 13.17 -20.91 61.52
CA LEU A 4 12.17 -20.57 60.49
C LEU A 4 10.87 -19.85 60.90
N ILE A 5 10.67 -18.65 60.33
CA ILE A 5 9.56 -18.22 59.46
C ILE A 5 9.82 -16.72 59.18
N LEU A 6 10.41 -16.35 58.05
CA LEU A 6 9.82 -16.19 56.71
C LEU A 6 9.57 -14.70 56.41
N THR A 7 10.44 -14.20 55.56
CA THR A 7 10.50 -12.91 54.87
C THR A 7 9.22 -12.58 54.09
N LEU A 8 8.65 -11.39 54.25
CA LEU A 8 7.70 -10.67 53.36
C LEU A 8 7.20 -9.46 54.18
N VAL A 9 7.39 -8.19 53.83
CA VAL A 9 6.92 -7.49 52.64
C VAL A 9 7.77 -6.22 52.49
N PHE A 10 8.68 -6.20 51.52
CA PHE A 10 9.32 -4.97 51.03
C PHE A 10 9.32 -5.09 49.51
N GLY A 11 8.48 -4.31 48.84
CA GLY A 11 8.48 -4.29 47.38
C GLY A 11 7.12 -4.03 46.77
N MET A 12 6.66 -2.78 46.83
CA MET A 12 5.67 -2.31 45.86
C MET A 12 5.71 -0.78 45.80
N VAL A 13 6.61 -0.22 44.98
CA VAL A 13 6.36 0.89 44.03
C VAL A 13 7.62 0.99 43.17
N ALA A 14 7.65 0.22 42.09
CA ALA A 14 8.45 0.53 40.91
C ALA A 14 7.54 0.25 39.72
N LEU A 15 6.57 1.15 39.51
CA LEU A 15 5.82 1.21 38.26
C LEU A 15 6.81 1.73 37.21
N LEU A 16 7.52 0.77 36.62
CA LEU A 16 8.39 0.97 35.47
C LEU A 16 7.59 1.69 34.39
N PHE A 17 8.06 2.88 34.03
CA PHE A 17 7.92 3.39 32.68
C PHE A 17 8.34 2.28 31.74
N ALA A 18 7.38 1.63 31.09
CA ALA A 18 7.64 0.81 29.91
C ALA A 18 7.79 1.79 28.74
N PRO A 19 9.00 2.10 28.26
CA PRO A 19 9.12 2.71 26.95
C PRO A 19 8.48 1.73 25.96
N GLY A 20 7.57 2.26 25.14
CA GLY A 20 6.80 1.49 24.17
C GLY A 20 7.70 0.48 23.46
N ALA A 21 7.28 -0.78 23.47
CA ALA A 21 7.86 -1.80 22.62
C ALA A 21 7.76 -1.27 21.18
N VAL A 22 8.88 -0.77 20.68
CA VAL A 22 9.05 -0.51 19.25
C VAL A 22 9.20 -1.90 18.67
N TRP A 23 8.15 -2.37 18.00
CA TRP A 23 8.22 -3.62 17.25
C TRP A 23 9.23 -3.37 16.14
N ALA A 24 10.48 -3.76 16.38
CA ALA A 24 11.48 -3.80 15.34
C ALA A 24 10.96 -4.82 14.32
N ALA A 25 10.42 -4.32 13.20
CA ALA A 25 10.12 -5.16 12.06
C ALA A 25 11.43 -5.87 11.70
N ASP A 26 11.40 -7.20 11.80
CA ASP A 26 12.52 -8.06 11.48
C ASP A 26 12.95 -7.78 10.03
N VAL A 27 14.17 -7.28 9.85
CA VAL A 27 14.70 -6.86 8.54
C VAL A 27 14.77 -8.05 7.57
N GLY A 28 14.82 -9.28 8.09
CA GLY A 28 14.73 -10.50 7.29
C GLY A 28 13.36 -10.74 6.63
N ALA A 29 12.30 -10.07 7.09
CA ALA A 29 10.93 -10.27 6.62
C ALA A 29 10.48 -9.27 5.53
N VAL A 30 11.36 -8.38 5.05
CA VAL A 30 11.01 -7.39 4.04
C VAL A 30 10.95 -8.03 2.66
N LYS A 31 9.75 -8.00 2.06
CA LYS A 31 9.48 -8.51 0.71
C LYS A 31 10.20 -7.64 -0.31
N SER A 32 10.76 -8.24 -1.35
CA SER A 32 11.22 -7.51 -2.55
C SER A 32 10.05 -6.84 -3.28
N TYR A 33 10.36 -5.88 -4.16
CA TYR A 33 9.36 -5.23 -5.01
C TYR A 33 8.47 -6.25 -5.75
N ARG A 34 9.09 -7.24 -6.40
CA ARG A 34 8.37 -8.28 -7.16
C ARG A 34 7.47 -9.13 -6.29
N GLU A 35 7.94 -9.52 -5.10
CA GLU A 35 7.14 -10.29 -4.15
C GLU A 35 5.97 -9.48 -3.60
N TRP A 36 6.20 -8.20 -3.29
CA TRP A 36 5.16 -7.30 -2.84
C TRP A 36 4.11 -7.04 -3.92
N LYS A 37 4.52 -6.72 -5.15
CA LYS A 37 3.61 -6.49 -6.28
C LYS A 37 2.82 -7.75 -6.59
N ARG A 38 3.48 -8.92 -6.66
CA ARG A 38 2.80 -10.21 -6.85
C ARG A 38 1.77 -10.46 -5.75
N ALA A 39 2.12 -10.22 -4.49
CA ALA A 39 1.17 -10.37 -3.38
C ALA A 39 -0.03 -9.45 -3.52
N LYS A 40 0.16 -8.20 -3.96
CA LYS A 40 -0.93 -7.24 -4.21
C LYS A 40 -1.85 -7.67 -5.36
N VAL A 41 -1.29 -8.15 -6.46
CA VAL A 41 -2.05 -8.66 -7.60
C VAL A 41 -2.88 -9.88 -7.19
N VAL A 42 -2.26 -10.85 -6.52
CA VAL A 42 -2.96 -12.07 -6.07
C VAL A 42 -4.08 -11.75 -5.07
N ASP A 43 -3.83 -10.84 -4.14
CA ASP A 43 -4.82 -10.40 -3.16
C ASP A 43 -6.04 -9.72 -3.84
N ALA A 44 -5.80 -8.84 -4.82
CA ALA A 44 -6.86 -8.22 -5.62
C ALA A 44 -7.64 -9.25 -6.47
N GLN A 45 -6.94 -10.20 -7.11
CA GLN A 45 -7.56 -11.29 -7.87
C GLN A 45 -8.47 -12.14 -6.99
N ASN A 46 -7.99 -12.57 -5.83
CA ASN A 46 -8.75 -13.40 -4.89
C ASN A 46 -10.02 -12.69 -4.39
N ARG A 47 -9.94 -11.38 -4.11
CA ARG A 47 -11.13 -10.58 -3.74
C ARG A 47 -12.14 -10.54 -4.88
N LEU A 48 -11.69 -10.24 -6.09
CA LEU A 48 -12.53 -10.14 -7.27
C LEU A 48 -13.25 -11.47 -7.57
N GLU A 49 -12.50 -12.58 -7.55
CA GLU A 49 -13.05 -13.92 -7.76
C GLU A 49 -14.04 -14.31 -6.66
N GLY A 50 -13.72 -14.04 -5.40
CA GLY A 50 -14.62 -14.28 -4.27
C GLY A 50 -15.94 -13.51 -4.39
N ARG A 51 -15.89 -12.23 -4.83
CA ARG A 51 -17.10 -11.44 -5.05
C ARG A 51 -17.90 -11.90 -6.27
N LYS A 52 -17.24 -12.29 -7.36
CA LYS A 52 -17.89 -12.89 -8.54
C LYS A 52 -18.59 -14.21 -8.17
N LEU A 53 -17.95 -15.05 -7.35
CA LEU A 53 -18.54 -16.28 -6.84
C LEU A 53 -19.79 -15.99 -6.00
N SER A 54 -19.71 -15.01 -5.10
CA SER A 54 -20.82 -14.57 -4.24
C SER A 54 -22.02 -14.09 -5.06
N LEU A 55 -21.77 -13.30 -6.12
CA LEU A 55 -22.80 -12.86 -7.05
C LEU A 55 -23.45 -14.05 -7.79
N ASN A 56 -22.65 -15.02 -8.23
CA ASN A 56 -23.14 -16.21 -8.94
C ASN A 56 -24.00 -17.11 -8.03
N HIS A 57 -23.59 -17.30 -6.77
CA HIS A 57 -24.38 -18.05 -5.79
C HIS A 57 -25.73 -17.38 -5.56
N ARG A 58 -25.72 -16.06 -5.40
CA ARG A 58 -26.92 -15.24 -5.22
C ARG A 58 -27.90 -15.32 -6.41
N LYS A 59 -27.39 -15.29 -7.66
CA LYS A 59 -28.23 -15.44 -8.87
C LYS A 59 -28.93 -16.80 -8.98
N ARG A 60 -28.36 -17.83 -8.34
CA ARG A 60 -28.90 -19.19 -8.30
C ARG A 60 -29.85 -19.41 -7.11
N ASP A 61 -29.87 -18.51 -6.12
CA ASP A 61 -30.75 -18.61 -4.97
C ASP A 61 -32.22 -18.32 -5.38
N PRO A 62 -33.13 -19.30 -5.26
CA PRO A 62 -34.54 -19.14 -5.63
C PRO A 62 -35.29 -18.14 -4.73
N ASN A 63 -34.82 -17.86 -3.51
CA ASN A 63 -35.44 -16.88 -2.60
C ASN A 63 -35.16 -15.43 -3.04
N VAL A 64 -34.00 -15.18 -3.66
CA VAL A 64 -33.65 -13.86 -4.21
C VAL A 64 -34.52 -13.55 -5.44
N ARG A 65 -34.75 -14.54 -6.31
CA ARG A 65 -35.59 -14.38 -7.51
C ARG A 65 -37.05 -14.04 -7.18
N LYS A 66 -37.59 -14.59 -6.09
CA LYS A 66 -38.97 -14.32 -5.64
C LYS A 66 -39.15 -12.91 -5.06
N LYS A 67 -38.12 -12.35 -4.42
CA LYS A 67 -38.17 -11.00 -3.82
C LYS A 67 -38.14 -9.86 -4.85
N VAL A 68 -37.45 -10.05 -5.98
CA VAL A 68 -37.34 -8.99 -7.03
C VAL A 68 -38.65 -8.83 -7.81
N GLY A 69 -39.51 -9.85 -7.86
CA GLY A 69 -40.79 -9.81 -8.58
C GLY A 69 -41.94 -9.12 -7.86
N PHE A 70 -41.79 -8.73 -6.59
CA PHE A 70 -42.87 -8.26 -5.71
C PHE A 70 -42.65 -6.83 -5.17
N GLU A 71 -42.04 -5.92 -5.96
CA GLU A 71 -41.81 -4.48 -5.65
C GLU A 71 -40.44 -4.08 -5.03
N GLY A 72 -39.46 -4.97 -4.91
CA GLY A 72 -38.15 -4.62 -4.34
C GLY A 72 -37.03 -4.45 -5.38
N GLN A 73 -36.42 -3.25 -5.46
CA GLN A 73 -35.14 -3.07 -6.16
C GLN A 73 -34.07 -3.94 -5.49
N ASP A 74 -33.25 -4.62 -6.30
CA ASP A 74 -32.21 -5.52 -5.83
C ASP A 74 -30.96 -4.77 -5.30
N VAL A 75 -31.10 -4.07 -4.17
CA VAL A 75 -30.07 -3.22 -3.57
C VAL A 75 -28.76 -3.98 -3.32
N GLU A 76 -28.87 -5.22 -2.81
CA GLU A 76 -27.68 -6.02 -2.49
C GLU A 76 -26.98 -6.54 -3.76
N GLY A 77 -27.73 -6.85 -4.82
CA GLY A 77 -27.16 -7.17 -6.13
C GLY A 77 -26.42 -5.99 -6.74
N THR A 78 -27.01 -4.80 -6.68
CA THR A 78 -26.38 -3.56 -7.15
C THR A 78 -25.13 -3.22 -6.32
N ARG A 79 -25.16 -3.43 -5.00
CA ARG A 79 -23.99 -3.26 -4.13
C ARG A 79 -22.85 -4.21 -4.51
N LEU A 80 -23.15 -5.50 -4.72
CA LEU A 80 -22.14 -6.48 -5.14
C LEU A 80 -21.54 -6.13 -6.51
N LEU A 81 -22.34 -5.69 -7.47
CA LEU A 81 -21.84 -5.23 -8.77
C LEU A 81 -20.92 -4.01 -8.64
N THR A 82 -21.27 -3.06 -7.79
CA THR A 82 -20.43 -1.88 -7.50
C THR A 82 -19.10 -2.30 -6.89
N GLN A 83 -19.12 -3.24 -5.95
CA GLN A 83 -17.92 -3.77 -5.32
C GLN A 83 -17.03 -4.55 -6.30
N ILE A 84 -17.63 -5.33 -7.21
CA ILE A 84 -16.88 -6.03 -8.27
C ILE A 84 -16.17 -5.02 -9.17
N ARG A 85 -16.84 -3.95 -9.59
CA ARG A 85 -16.21 -2.90 -10.39
C ARG A 85 -15.03 -2.25 -9.65
N ASN A 86 -15.20 -1.98 -8.36
CA ASN A 86 -14.12 -1.41 -7.56
C ASN A 86 -12.93 -2.38 -7.43
N ASP A 87 -13.18 -3.68 -7.27
CA ASP A 87 -12.12 -4.69 -7.24
C ASP A 87 -11.42 -4.85 -8.60
N GLU A 88 -12.14 -4.69 -9.71
CA GLU A 88 -11.54 -4.68 -11.06
C GLU A 88 -10.60 -3.49 -11.23
N MET A 89 -11.00 -2.30 -10.80
CA MET A 89 -10.14 -1.12 -10.80
C MET A 89 -8.93 -1.29 -9.86
N GLU A 90 -9.12 -1.91 -8.69
CA GLU A 90 -8.03 -2.17 -7.75
C GLU A 90 -7.04 -3.19 -8.32
N LEU A 91 -7.52 -4.21 -9.04
CA LEU A 91 -6.67 -5.16 -9.75
C LEU A 91 -5.86 -4.48 -10.85
N GLU A 92 -6.48 -3.62 -11.65
CA GLU A 92 -5.79 -2.81 -12.68
C GLU A 92 -4.69 -1.97 -12.03
N THR A 93 -5.03 -1.24 -10.96
CA THR A 93 -4.05 -0.46 -10.19
C THR A 93 -2.91 -1.35 -9.64
N ALA A 94 -3.23 -2.55 -9.14
CA ALA A 94 -2.24 -3.49 -8.61
C ALA A 94 -1.27 -4.00 -9.70
N LEU A 95 -1.75 -4.18 -10.93
CA LEU A 95 -0.94 -4.57 -12.09
C LEU A 95 0.00 -3.43 -12.53
N GLU A 96 -0.44 -2.18 -12.36
CA GLU A 96 0.32 -0.98 -12.73
C GLU A 96 1.29 -0.49 -11.65
N LEU A 97 1.27 -1.07 -10.43
CA LEU A 97 2.16 -0.67 -9.34
C LEU A 97 3.62 -0.61 -9.79
N THR A 98 4.27 0.51 -9.49
CA THR A 98 5.65 0.79 -9.88
C THR A 98 6.62 0.55 -8.72
N VAL A 99 7.92 0.59 -9.03
CA VAL A 99 8.96 0.55 -7.98
C VAL A 99 8.80 1.75 -7.03
N SER A 100 8.42 2.92 -7.55
CA SER A 100 8.18 4.12 -6.74
C SER A 100 7.04 3.92 -5.73
N ASP A 101 5.94 3.27 -6.13
CA ASP A 101 4.81 2.97 -5.24
C ASP A 101 5.20 2.00 -4.12
N TYR A 102 6.10 1.07 -4.41
CA TYR A 102 6.65 0.15 -3.42
C TYR A 102 7.48 0.90 -2.36
N PHE A 103 8.34 1.83 -2.76
CA PHE A 103 9.06 2.66 -1.80
C PHE A 103 8.11 3.53 -0.98
N ALA A 104 7.20 4.26 -1.63
CA ALA A 104 6.30 5.20 -0.98
C ALA A 104 5.21 4.53 -0.14
N GLY A 105 4.74 3.35 -0.52
CA GLY A 105 3.55 2.71 0.05
C GLY A 105 3.82 1.49 0.95
N TYR A 106 4.98 0.84 0.80
CA TYR A 106 5.36 -0.33 1.61
C TYR A 106 6.55 -0.02 2.51
N LEU A 107 7.66 0.51 1.97
CA LEU A 107 8.87 0.72 2.77
C LEU A 107 8.75 1.87 3.78
N THR A 108 8.01 2.94 3.45
CA THR A 108 7.73 4.04 4.39
C THR A 108 6.98 3.61 5.65
N LYS A 109 6.22 2.52 5.57
CA LYS A 109 5.48 1.96 6.71
C LYS A 109 6.37 1.17 7.65
N LEU A 110 7.60 0.86 7.24
CA LEU A 110 8.58 0.17 8.07
C LEU A 110 9.33 1.19 8.92
N SER A 111 9.41 0.93 10.22
CA SER A 111 10.04 1.84 11.19
C SER A 111 11.56 1.90 11.04
N ASN A 112 12.17 0.89 10.42
CA ASN A 112 13.61 0.72 10.35
C ASN A 112 14.18 1.28 9.04
N LYS A 113 14.99 2.33 9.14
CA LYS A 113 15.64 2.99 7.99
C LYS A 113 16.75 2.14 7.35
N ASN A 114 17.29 1.14 8.03
CA ASN A 114 18.31 0.26 7.45
C ASN A 114 17.74 -0.63 6.33
N VAL A 115 16.42 -0.82 6.31
CA VAL A 115 15.71 -1.59 5.28
C VAL A 115 15.93 -1.02 3.87
N TYR A 116 16.03 0.32 3.73
CA TYR A 116 16.23 0.93 2.41
C TYR A 116 17.55 0.49 1.77
N LYS A 117 18.61 0.31 2.57
CA LYS A 117 19.92 -0.13 2.10
C LYS A 117 19.88 -1.58 1.60
N ASP A 118 19.23 -2.45 2.36
CA ASP A 118 19.12 -3.86 2.02
C ASP A 118 18.23 -4.07 0.80
N VAL A 119 17.15 -3.31 0.68
CA VAL A 119 16.27 -3.33 -0.48
C VAL A 119 16.96 -2.79 -1.73
N ALA A 120 17.75 -1.71 -1.61
CA ALA A 120 18.53 -1.19 -2.74
C ALA A 120 19.49 -2.22 -3.32
N GLY A 121 20.05 -3.11 -2.49
CA GLY A 121 20.90 -4.22 -2.95
C GLY A 121 20.16 -5.37 -3.65
N ARG A 122 18.83 -5.44 -3.54
CA ARG A 122 18.00 -6.50 -4.14
C ARG A 122 17.28 -6.06 -5.42
N LEU A 123 17.33 -4.78 -5.78
CA LEU A 123 16.72 -4.26 -6.99
C LEU A 123 17.55 -4.67 -8.22
N SER A 124 16.87 -5.00 -9.31
CA SER A 124 17.55 -5.17 -10.60
C SER A 124 17.99 -3.82 -11.18
N PRO A 125 18.99 -3.79 -12.07
CA PRO A 125 19.41 -2.54 -12.72
C PRO A 125 18.26 -1.79 -13.40
N ASP A 126 17.35 -2.51 -14.04
CA ASP A 126 16.16 -1.94 -14.69
C ASP A 126 15.20 -1.28 -13.68
N GLU A 127 15.00 -1.91 -12.52
CA GLU A 127 14.14 -1.37 -11.44
C GLU A 127 14.75 -0.11 -10.83
N VAL A 128 16.09 -0.06 -10.72
CA VAL A 128 16.81 1.14 -10.30
C VAL A 128 16.69 2.24 -11.35
N ALA A 129 16.81 1.92 -12.64
CA ALA A 129 16.66 2.88 -13.72
C ALA A 129 15.25 3.50 -13.74
N GLU A 130 14.20 2.69 -13.56
CA GLU A 130 12.81 3.14 -13.42
C GLU A 130 12.66 4.09 -12.22
N LEU A 131 13.22 3.72 -11.06
CA LEU A 131 13.19 4.56 -9.87
C LEU A 131 13.91 5.90 -10.09
N MET A 132 15.07 5.89 -10.74
CA MET A 132 15.83 7.11 -11.04
C MET A 132 15.12 7.98 -12.08
N ALA A 133 14.47 7.38 -13.08
CA ALA A 133 13.66 8.09 -14.06
C ALA A 133 12.43 8.75 -13.40
N ALA A 134 11.73 8.02 -12.53
CA ALA A 134 10.62 8.56 -11.75
C ALA A 134 11.05 9.71 -10.83
N TYR A 135 12.20 9.56 -10.16
CA TYR A 135 12.79 10.62 -9.35
C TYR A 135 13.14 11.85 -10.19
N ALA A 136 13.82 11.67 -11.33
CA ALA A 136 14.16 12.78 -12.23
C ALA A 136 12.91 13.51 -12.73
N ASN A 137 11.86 12.79 -13.10
CA ASN A 137 10.58 13.40 -13.48
C ASN A 137 9.92 14.17 -12.33
N SER A 138 10.02 13.69 -11.09
CA SER A 138 9.46 14.39 -9.93
C SER A 138 10.21 15.68 -9.57
N VAL A 139 11.54 15.67 -9.65
CA VAL A 139 12.41 16.79 -9.24
C VAL A 139 12.59 17.82 -10.37
N PHE A 140 12.69 17.39 -11.62
CA PHE A 140 12.94 18.25 -12.77
C PHE A 140 11.68 18.56 -13.58
N GLY A 141 10.67 17.69 -13.57
CA GLY A 141 9.41 17.91 -14.29
C GLY A 141 8.51 18.98 -13.67
N THR A 142 8.74 19.37 -12.41
CA THR A 142 8.04 20.46 -11.74
C THR A 142 8.60 21.85 -12.07
N GLN A 143 9.74 21.95 -12.77
CA GLN A 143 10.35 23.23 -13.15
C GLN A 143 10.00 23.70 -14.58
N THR A 144 9.32 22.88 -15.38
CA THR A 144 8.94 23.26 -16.76
C THR A 144 7.69 24.14 -16.83
N GLY A 145 7.00 24.36 -15.70
CA GLY A 145 5.80 25.21 -15.62
C GLY A 145 6.03 26.67 -15.19
N GLN A 146 7.26 27.06 -14.83
CA GLN A 146 7.56 28.41 -14.32
C GLN A 146 8.87 28.94 -14.92
N LEU A 147 8.90 29.06 -16.25
CA LEU A 147 9.69 30.14 -16.84
C LEU A 147 8.81 31.39 -16.83
N PRO A 148 9.16 32.45 -16.08
CA PRO A 148 8.44 33.71 -16.20
C PRO A 148 8.57 34.18 -17.65
N ALA A 149 7.46 34.67 -18.22
CA ALA A 149 7.37 35.19 -19.59
C ALA A 149 8.42 36.28 -19.91
N SER A 150 9.13 36.79 -18.89
CA SER A 150 10.29 37.67 -19.02
C SER A 150 11.54 37.02 -19.64
N ALA A 151 11.60 35.69 -19.80
CA ALA A 151 12.73 35.02 -20.47
C ALA A 151 12.58 34.91 -22.01
N LEU A 152 11.45 35.35 -22.58
CA LEU A 152 11.14 35.23 -24.02
C LEU A 152 11.48 36.48 -24.85
N ASN A 153 12.23 37.44 -24.30
CA ASN A 153 12.56 38.72 -24.96
C ASN A 153 14.08 38.97 -25.11
N ILE A 154 14.86 37.95 -25.47
CA ILE A 154 16.26 38.16 -25.93
C ILE A 154 16.41 37.49 -27.28
N GLY A 155 16.31 38.26 -28.36
CA GLY A 155 16.67 37.78 -29.70
C GLY A 155 15.89 38.37 -30.87
N SER A 156 15.66 39.69 -30.91
CA SER A 156 15.33 40.36 -32.18
C SER A 156 15.67 41.85 -32.09
N ASP A 157 16.94 42.18 -31.92
CA ASP A 157 17.43 43.49 -32.39
C ASP A 157 18.89 43.35 -32.81
N GLY A 158 19.14 43.50 -34.12
CA GLY A 158 20.44 43.22 -34.71
C GLY A 158 20.39 42.95 -36.22
N SER A 159 19.77 43.85 -36.98
CA SER A 159 20.04 43.97 -38.42
C SER A 159 20.24 45.44 -38.75
N LYS A 160 21.51 45.81 -38.92
CA LYS A 160 21.95 46.98 -39.69
C LYS A 160 22.43 46.47 -41.04
#